data_AF-A0A816ZMH9-F1
#
_entry.id   AF-A0A816ZMH9-F1
#
_cell.length_a   1.000
_cell.length_b   1.000
_cell.length_c   1.000
_cell.angle_alpha   90.00
_cell.angle_beta   90.00
_cell.angle_gamma   90.00
#
_symmetry.space_group_name_H-M   'P 1'
#
loop_
_entity.id
_entity.type
_entity.pdbx_description
1 polymer ?
#
loop_
_entity_poly.entity_id
_entity_poly.type
_entity_poly.pdbx_seq_one_letter_code
_entity_poly.pdbx_strand_id
1 'polypeptide(L)'
;MPCKTQLYNAINVQHYGTITFSDNKSNRAQFICIPPDASVTHVKKLMLRHWCQHKPSLVISITGGAKNYNMSGKLLRAFRRGLRKVATTTGAWIITGGMNTGIMKLVGDIVPTNPHNSRPIH
;
A
#
# COMPACT_ATOMS: atom_id res chain seq x y z
N MET A 1 -13.78 -11.03 19.51
CA MET A 1 -12.58 -10.62 18.74
C MET A 1 -12.07 -9.31 19.32
N PRO A 2 -10.75 -9.07 19.46
CA PRO A 2 -10.26 -7.84 20.08
C PRO A 2 -10.63 -6.64 19.20
N CYS A 3 -11.17 -5.60 19.84
CA CYS A 3 -11.56 -4.33 19.20
C CYS A 3 -10.34 -3.65 18.55
N LYS A 4 -10.57 -2.84 17.51
CA LYS A 4 -9.54 -2.04 16.80
C LYS A 4 -8.65 -1.26 17.79
N THR A 5 -9.26 -0.71 18.84
CA THR A 5 -8.58 0.01 19.93
C THR A 5 -7.58 -0.86 20.69
N GLN A 6 -7.90 -2.12 20.97
CA GLN A 6 -7.00 -3.03 21.69
C GLN A 6 -5.76 -3.39 20.86
N LEU A 7 -5.92 -3.55 19.54
CA LEU A 7 -4.77 -3.81 18.66
C LEU A 7 -3.88 -2.57 18.54
N TYR A 8 -4.45 -1.37 18.47
CA TYR A 8 -3.68 -0.13 18.35
C TYR A 8 -2.84 0.12 19.60
N ASN A 9 -3.40 -0.14 20.78
CA ASN A 9 -2.67 -0.11 22.05
C ASN A 9 -1.55 -1.16 22.08
N ALA A 10 -1.81 -2.38 21.59
CA ALA A 10 -0.80 -3.44 21.52
C ALA A 10 0.34 -3.17 20.52
N ILE A 11 0.15 -2.27 19.55
CA ILE A 11 1.19 -1.80 18.62
C ILE A 11 1.85 -0.51 19.14
N ASN A 12 1.32 0.12 20.20
CA ASN A 12 1.75 1.44 20.70
C ASN A 12 1.71 2.54 19.63
N VAL A 13 0.58 2.63 18.92
CA VAL A 13 0.38 3.59 17.83
C VAL A 13 -0.05 4.95 18.36
N GLN A 14 0.65 6.00 17.96
CA GLN A 14 0.32 7.38 18.33
C GLN A 14 -0.48 8.13 17.25
N HIS A 15 -0.25 7.81 15.97
CA HIS A 15 -0.87 8.51 14.85
C HIS A 15 -1.50 7.51 13.88
N TYR A 16 -2.77 7.69 13.57
CA TYR A 16 -3.52 6.86 12.63
C TYR A 16 -4.74 7.62 12.13
N GLY A 17 -5.29 7.18 10.99
CA GLY A 17 -6.53 7.76 10.47
C GLY A 17 -6.72 7.56 8.99
N THR A 18 -7.42 8.51 8.37
CA THR A 18 -7.66 8.53 6.93
C THR A 18 -7.19 9.86 6.36
N ILE A 19 -6.35 9.82 5.33
CA ILE A 19 -5.92 10.98 4.56
C ILE A 19 -6.83 11.10 3.34
N THR A 20 -7.24 12.32 3.02
CA THR A 20 -7.97 12.67 1.79
C THR A 20 -7.07 13.55 0.95
N PHE A 21 -6.80 13.16 -0.29
CA PHE A 21 -5.95 13.93 -1.19
C PHE A 21 -6.78 14.98 -1.95
N SER A 22 -6.23 16.19 -2.07
CA SER A 22 -6.94 17.37 -2.61
C SER A 22 -7.24 17.26 -4.10
N ASP A 23 -6.42 16.51 -4.83
CA ASP A 23 -6.50 16.27 -6.27
C ASP A 23 -7.71 15.42 -6.67
N ASN A 24 -8.21 14.60 -5.75
CA ASN A 24 -9.45 13.85 -5.92
C ASN A 24 -10.07 13.50 -4.56
N LYS A 25 -11.19 14.16 -4.21
CA LYS A 25 -11.90 13.94 -2.93
C LYS A 25 -12.39 12.50 -2.73
N SER A 26 -12.50 11.69 -3.79
CA SER A 26 -12.82 10.26 -3.67
C SER A 26 -11.60 9.40 -3.31
N ASN A 27 -10.39 9.96 -3.34
CA ASN A 27 -9.14 9.26 -3.04
C ASN A 27 -8.82 9.40 -1.55
N ARG A 28 -9.36 8.46 -0.77
CA ARG A 28 -9.10 8.33 0.68
C ARG A 28 -8.18 7.15 0.93
N ALA A 29 -7.14 7.36 1.74
CA ALA A 29 -6.19 6.32 2.14
C ALA A 29 -6.15 6.17 3.67
N GLN A 30 -6.11 4.93 4.16
CA GLN A 30 -5.85 4.65 5.57
C GLN A 30 -4.35 4.82 5.86
N PHE A 31 -4.00 5.38 7.02
CA PHE A 31 -2.62 5.46 7.48
C PHE A 31 -2.50 5.12 8.96
N ILE A 32 -1.30 4.68 9.33
CA ILE A 32 -0.92 4.36 10.71
C ILE A 32 0.60 4.50 10.85
N CYS A 33 1.05 5.18 11.90
CA CYS A 33 2.46 5.28 12.26
C CYS A 33 2.79 4.17 13.25
N ILE A 34 3.62 3.23 12.82
CA ILE A 34 4.00 2.05 13.58
C ILE A 34 5.39 2.29 14.17
N PRO A 35 5.62 2.01 15.47
CA PRO A 35 6.95 2.14 16.04
C PRO A 35 7.91 1.07 15.47
N PRO A 36 9.23 1.33 15.45
CA PRO A 36 10.20 0.46 14.77
C PRO A 36 10.24 -0.99 15.28
N ASP A 37 9.89 -1.21 16.55
CA ASP A 37 9.91 -2.47 17.27
C ASP A 37 8.55 -3.20 17.29
N ALA A 38 7.54 -2.67 16.59
CA ALA A 38 6.23 -3.28 16.54
C ALA A 38 6.27 -4.72 16.00
N SER A 39 5.50 -5.61 16.65
CA SER A 39 5.38 -6.99 16.19
C SER A 39 4.77 -7.08 14.78
N VAL A 40 5.49 -7.74 13.87
CA VAL A 40 5.01 -8.06 12.51
C VAL A 40 3.68 -8.81 12.54
N THR A 41 3.44 -9.65 13.54
CA THR A 41 2.17 -10.37 13.73
C THR A 41 1.01 -9.42 13.96
N HIS A 42 1.22 -8.34 14.73
CA HIS A 42 0.21 -7.31 14.95
C HIS A 42 -0.03 -6.49 13.67
N VAL A 43 1.02 -6.12 12.93
CA VAL A 43 0.89 -5.41 11.64
C VAL A 43 0.14 -6.26 10.61
N LYS A 44 0.44 -7.56 10.53
CA LYS A 44 -0.31 -8.49 9.67
C LYS A 44 -1.79 -8.57 10.06
N LYS A 45 -2.08 -8.66 11.36
CA LYS A 45 -3.47 -8.69 11.86
C LYS A 45 -4.20 -7.39 11.54
N LEU A 46 -3.53 -6.24 11.67
CA LEU A 46 -4.05 -4.94 11.29
C LEU A 46 -4.50 -4.93 9.82
N MET A 47 -3.58 -5.29 8.91
CA MET A 47 -3.87 -5.28 7.47
C MET A 47 -5.02 -6.23 7.10
N LEU A 48 -4.98 -7.47 7.59
CA LEU A 48 -5.94 -8.51 7.20
C LEU A 48 -7.31 -8.34 7.85
N ARG A 49 -7.37 -7.88 9.10
CA ARG A 49 -8.62 -7.87 9.88
C ARG A 49 -9.25 -6.49 10.02
N HIS A 50 -8.45 -5.44 10.21
CA HIS A 50 -8.97 -4.10 10.49
C HIS A 50 -9.00 -3.21 9.25
N TRP A 51 -8.08 -3.40 8.33
CA TRP A 51 -8.12 -2.77 7.00
C TRP A 51 -8.77 -3.68 5.95
N CYS A 52 -9.27 -4.85 6.37
CA CYS A 52 -10.00 -5.81 5.54
C CYS A 52 -9.30 -6.13 4.21
N GLN A 53 -7.96 -6.16 4.22
CA GLN A 53 -7.22 -6.59 3.04
C GLN A 53 -7.35 -8.10 2.88
N HIS A 54 -7.64 -8.53 1.66
CA HIS A 54 -7.62 -9.95 1.31
C HIS A 54 -6.23 -10.51 1.52
N LYS A 55 -6.15 -11.75 2.02
CA LYS A 55 -4.87 -12.46 2.13
C LYS A 55 -4.25 -12.57 0.73
N PRO A 56 -3.02 -12.08 0.51
CA PRO A 56 -2.42 -12.10 -0.80
C PRO A 56 -2.00 -13.54 -1.16
N SER A 57 -2.12 -13.88 -2.44
CA SER A 57 -1.51 -15.09 -3.00
C SER A 57 -0.02 -14.89 -3.33
N LEU A 58 0.38 -13.63 -3.50
CA LEU A 58 1.72 -13.20 -3.89
C LEU A 58 2.01 -11.83 -3.24
N VAL A 59 3.23 -11.66 -2.74
CA VAL A 59 3.72 -10.37 -2.25
C VAL A 59 4.89 -9.95 -3.12
N ILE A 60 4.82 -8.73 -3.66
CA ILE A 60 5.89 -8.12 -4.45
C ILE A 60 6.39 -6.89 -3.70
N SER A 61 7.66 -6.91 -3.32
CA SER A 61 8.35 -5.72 -2.80
C SER A 61 9.08 -5.02 -3.94
N ILE A 62 8.77 -3.74 -4.16
CA ILE A 62 9.45 -2.90 -5.14
C ILE A 62 10.16 -1.77 -4.40
N THR A 63 11.48 -1.78 -4.46
CA THR A 63 12.35 -0.77 -3.87
C THR A 63 13.19 -0.11 -4.97
N GLY A 64 13.76 1.06 -4.67
CA GLY A 64 14.60 1.78 -5.62
C GLY A 64 15.01 3.14 -5.10
N GLY A 65 15.96 3.78 -5.79
CA GLY A 65 16.42 5.12 -5.44
C GLY A 65 15.38 6.20 -5.76
N ALA A 66 15.47 7.33 -5.03
CA ALA A 66 14.67 8.53 -5.27
C ALA A 66 15.14 9.34 -6.50
N LYS A 67 16.32 9.03 -7.05
CA LYS A 67 16.86 9.66 -8.27
C LYS A 67 16.07 9.24 -9.50
N ASN A 68 16.13 10.06 -10.56
CA ASN A 68 15.57 9.71 -11.86
C ASN A 68 16.15 8.37 -12.33
N TYR A 69 15.27 7.43 -12.66
CA TYR A 69 15.66 6.14 -13.21
C TYR A 69 15.95 6.30 -14.70
N ASN A 70 16.97 5.60 -15.20
CA ASN A 70 17.24 5.52 -16.64
C ASN A 70 16.90 4.12 -17.13
N MET A 71 15.65 3.91 -17.57
CA MET A 71 15.23 2.68 -18.23
C MET A 71 15.02 2.93 -19.71
N SER A 72 15.52 2.03 -20.56
CA SER A 72 15.19 2.07 -21.99
C SER A 72 13.67 1.93 -22.20
N GLY A 73 13.15 2.53 -23.28
CA GLY A 73 11.71 2.49 -23.57
C GLY A 73 11.16 1.05 -23.67
N LYS A 74 11.96 0.09 -24.16
CA LYS A 74 11.57 -1.33 -24.22
C LYS A 74 11.42 -1.94 -22.82
N LEU A 75 12.39 -1.69 -21.93
CA LEU A 75 12.35 -2.18 -20.55
C LEU A 75 11.18 -1.56 -19.78
N LEU A 76 10.99 -0.24 -19.90
CA LEU A 76 9.89 0.46 -19.24
C LEU A 76 8.53 -0.09 -19.69
N ARG A 77 8.32 -0.35 -20.98
CA ARG A 77 7.09 -0.96 -21.49
C ARG A 77 6.86 -2.37 -20.93
N ALA A 78 7.91 -3.20 -20.90
CA ALA A 78 7.81 -4.55 -20.34
C ALA A 78 7.46 -4.51 -18.84
N PHE A 79 8.12 -3.62 -18.09
CA PHE A 79 7.87 -3.40 -16.66
C PHE A 79 6.43 -2.95 -16.41
N ARG A 80 5.97 -1.90 -17.10
CA ARG A 80 4.60 -1.38 -16.99
C ARG A 80 3.55 -2.46 -17.25
N ARG A 81 3.73 -3.24 -18.32
CA ARG A 81 2.82 -4.31 -18.71
C ARG A 81 2.78 -5.42 -17.66
N GLY A 82 3.93 -5.91 -17.23
CA GLY A 82 4.04 -6.97 -16.24
C GLY A 82 3.42 -6.57 -14.90
N LEU A 83 3.79 -5.39 -14.40
CA LEU A 83 3.31 -4.91 -13.10
C LEU A 83 1.80 -4.66 -13.10
N ARG A 84 1.26 -4.01 -14.15
CA ARG A 84 -0.20 -3.82 -14.28
C ARG A 84 -0.93 -5.15 -14.32
N LYS A 85 -0.41 -6.13 -15.06
CA LYS A 85 -1.02 -7.45 -15.17
C LYS A 85 -1.11 -8.13 -13.80
N VAL A 86 -0.01 -8.13 -13.04
CA VAL A 86 0.01 -8.74 -11.71
C VAL A 86 -0.93 -8.00 -10.75
N ALA A 87 -0.93 -6.66 -10.76
CA ALA A 87 -1.79 -5.86 -9.90
C ALA A 87 -3.29 -6.16 -10.09
N THR A 88 -3.73 -6.52 -11.30
CA THR A 88 -5.14 -6.72 -11.60
C THR A 88 -5.59 -8.17 -11.55
N THR A 89 -4.70 -9.16 -11.66
CA THR A 89 -5.13 -10.56 -11.84
C THR A 89 -4.86 -11.51 -10.68
N THR A 90 -3.86 -11.25 -9.84
CA THR A 90 -3.38 -12.28 -8.90
C THR A 90 -3.81 -12.06 -7.46
N GLY A 91 -4.52 -10.97 -7.14
CA GLY A 91 -4.75 -10.59 -5.74
C GLY A 91 -3.42 -10.40 -4.99
N ALA A 92 -2.39 -9.90 -5.70
CA ALA A 92 -1.09 -9.65 -5.12
C ALA A 92 -1.09 -8.39 -4.25
N TRP A 93 -0.28 -8.40 -3.20
CA TRP A 93 0.13 -7.16 -2.53
C TRP A 93 1.37 -6.59 -3.19
N ILE A 94 1.32 -5.31 -3.54
CA ILE A 94 2.46 -4.55 -4.03
C ILE A 94 2.88 -3.60 -2.91
N ILE A 95 4.09 -3.80 -2.39
CA ILE A 95 4.67 -3.01 -1.30
C ILE A 95 5.80 -2.16 -1.88
N THR A 96 5.77 -0.84 -1.62
CA THR A 96 6.78 0.11 -2.10
C THR A 96 7.18 1.06 -0.98
N GLY A 97 8.24 1.86 -1.18
CA GLY A 97 8.65 2.91 -0.24
C GLY A 97 7.68 4.10 -0.13
N GLY A 98 6.63 4.17 -0.95
CA GLY A 98 5.57 5.18 -0.83
C GLY A 98 5.94 6.63 -1.19
N MET A 99 7.18 6.89 -1.63
CA MET A 99 7.62 8.23 -2.01
C MET A 99 7.20 8.60 -3.44
N ASN A 100 6.85 9.87 -3.67
CA ASN A 100 6.52 10.39 -5.01
C ASN A 100 7.78 10.72 -5.83
N THR A 101 8.76 9.82 -5.85
CA THR A 101 10.05 10.00 -6.54
C THR A 101 10.53 8.68 -7.18
N GLY A 102 11.41 8.80 -8.18
CA GLY A 102 12.07 7.67 -8.82
C GLY A 102 11.14 6.54 -9.27
N ILE A 103 11.51 5.30 -8.91
CA ILE A 103 10.75 4.08 -9.26
C ILE A 103 9.40 4.02 -8.54
N MET A 104 9.29 4.55 -7.32
CA MET A 104 8.06 4.47 -6.52
C MET A 104 6.94 5.29 -7.15
N LYS A 105 7.27 6.49 -7.68
CA LYS A 105 6.34 7.28 -8.49
C LYS A 105 5.85 6.50 -9.72
N LEU A 106 6.78 5.89 -10.47
CA LEU A 106 6.44 5.09 -11.64
C LEU A 106 5.49 3.94 -11.28
N VAL A 107 5.70 3.25 -10.15
CA VAL A 107 4.80 2.19 -9.69
C VAL A 107 3.40 2.75 -9.39
N GLY A 108 3.32 3.89 -8.70
CA GLY A 108 2.06 4.58 -8.42
C GLY A 108 1.27 4.93 -9.68
N ASP A 109 1.96 5.36 -10.75
CA ASP A 109 1.33 5.67 -12.05
C ASP A 109 0.83 4.42 -12.80
N ILE A 110 1.43 3.24 -12.53
CA ILE A 110 1.10 1.99 -13.23
C ILE A 110 -0.10 1.29 -12.61
N VAL A 111 -0.14 1.25 -11.28
CA VAL A 111 -1.09 0.45 -10.49
C VAL A 111 -2.43 1.18 -10.46
N PRO A 112 -3.53 0.53 -10.89
CA PRO A 112 -4.84 1.16 -10.86
C PRO A 112 -5.30 1.43 -9.42
N THR A 113 -5.83 2.63 -9.18
CA THR A 113 -6.50 2.94 -7.92
C THR A 113 -7.87 2.29 -7.91
N ASN A 114 -8.13 1.44 -6.90
CA ASN A 114 -9.42 0.79 -6.76
C ASN A 114 -10.28 1.58 -5.76
N PRO A 115 -11.28 2.37 -6.21
CA PRO A 115 -12.04 3.27 -5.33
C PRO A 115 -12.91 2.52 -4.30
N HIS A 116 -13.12 1.21 -4.47
CA HIS A 116 -13.96 0.41 -3.58
C HIS A 116 -13.32 0.05 -2.22
N ASN A 117 -11.99 0.14 -2.08
CA ASN A 117 -11.31 -0.11 -0.79
C ASN A 117 -11.33 1.10 0.17
N SER A 118 -11.89 2.22 -0.28
CA SER A 118 -11.93 3.50 0.47
C SER A 118 -13.23 3.69 1.27
N ARG A 119 -14.15 2.72 1.28
CA ARG A 119 -15.37 2.82 2.09
C ARG A 119 -15.03 2.55 3.56
N PRO A 120 -15.35 3.48 4.49
CA PRO A 120 -15.30 3.16 5.90
C PRO A 120 -16.32 2.04 6.13
N ILE A 121 -15.85 0.90 6.60
CA ILE A 121 -16.70 -0.10 7.24
C ILE A 121 -17.17 0.56 8.53
N HIS A 122 -18.48 0.84 8.58
CA HIS A 122 -19.18 1.25 9.79
C HIS A 122 -19.01 0.20 10.89
#